data_AF-A0A178F353-F1
#
_entry.id   AF-A0A178F353-F1
#
_cell.length_a   1.000
_cell.length_b   1.000
_cell.length_c   1.000
_cell.angle_alpha   90.00
_cell.angle_beta   90.00
_cell.angle_gamma   90.00
#
_symmetry.space_group_name_H-M   'P 1'
#
loop_
_entity.id
_entity.type
_entity.pdbx_description
1 polymer ?
#
loop_
_entity_poly.entity_id
_entity_poly.type
_entity_poly.pdbx_seq_one_letter_code
_entity_poly.pdbx_strand_id
1 'polypeptide(L)'
;MPYRRTEHSSHGKHTFLDGLKRNLTSLLLSDLGCPVWSCGSETDAWFSAYLNQPRVQSQMEKRTRLDRFLSQCSTSLMEQICDRDVTGGRLRRSRSTPSLGCKGHSTQESKEKSIIRGEVDGDYSFGYEEAFEQLMDKFSRPANPYVKLEALHEMWTLVATSLNSSRDTPLLSEARLRHSMDGIYRRNSLQTCQQRRKSSDDQTPTPSSPGLSPAEAPSGLSIDAAMNETQITNTLRDLIQKYQPRTLFRDLQFISSFVPSDILNKTESGTAFLQFSLAALKLKDDVCNSMIEIADKIVCDELAQRHRHSHPISYDFSPKVGNGIKDAANMWIVTAREGNPVAQRELAILYLTHPHLLRPVTLPLTKPGDTFKAEVMYRRDQDSKSDPQNMCLALHWMQLSAAGGDELAKNWLKERQEFESIS
;
A
#
# COMPACT_ATOMS: atom_id res chain seq x y z
N MET A 1 -31.35 9.66 48.36
CA MET A 1 -30.80 9.00 47.16
C MET A 1 -31.53 9.45 45.89
N PRO A 2 -31.02 10.46 45.14
CA PRO A 2 -31.46 10.67 43.76
C PRO A 2 -30.27 10.98 42.83
N TYR A 3 -29.66 9.97 42.22
CA TYR A 3 -28.61 10.17 41.20
C TYR A 3 -28.95 9.60 39.81
N ARG A 4 -30.08 8.91 39.64
CA ARG A 4 -30.40 8.19 38.38
C ARG A 4 -31.13 8.99 37.29
N ARG A 5 -31.66 10.20 37.58
CA ARG A 5 -32.53 10.92 36.62
C ARG A 5 -31.79 11.81 35.63
N THR A 6 -30.60 12.31 35.99
CA THR A 6 -29.82 13.23 35.16
C THR A 6 -29.03 12.52 34.05
N GLU A 7 -28.57 11.29 34.28
CA GLU A 7 -27.81 10.52 33.28
C GLU A 7 -28.61 10.09 32.05
N HIS A 8 -29.91 9.81 32.20
CA HIS A 8 -30.77 9.46 31.05
C HIS A 8 -31.04 10.67 30.15
N SER A 9 -31.12 11.87 30.73
CA SER A 9 -31.30 13.11 29.97
C SER A 9 -30.03 13.48 29.20
N SER A 10 -28.84 13.24 29.76
CA SER A 10 -27.58 13.50 29.05
C SER A 10 -27.33 12.50 27.92
N HIS A 11 -27.63 11.21 28.12
CA HIS A 11 -27.54 10.20 27.06
C HIS A 11 -28.49 10.50 25.89
N GLY A 12 -29.74 10.87 26.17
CA GLY A 12 -30.70 11.24 25.11
C GLY A 12 -30.30 12.50 24.33
N LYS A 13 -29.63 13.45 24.99
CA LYS A 13 -29.07 14.64 24.31
C LYS A 13 -27.89 14.27 23.43
N HIS A 14 -27.00 13.40 23.90
CA HIS A 14 -25.83 12.95 23.13
C HIS A 14 -26.26 12.23 21.86
N THR A 15 -27.18 11.27 21.95
CA THR A 15 -27.69 10.54 20.78
C THR A 15 -28.43 11.44 19.80
N PHE A 16 -29.18 12.44 20.29
CA PHE A 16 -29.81 13.45 19.45
C PHE A 16 -28.78 14.30 18.70
N LEU A 17 -27.76 14.81 19.40
CA LEU A 17 -26.71 15.63 18.79
C LEU A 17 -25.87 14.83 17.78
N ASP A 18 -25.59 13.55 18.06
CA ASP A 18 -24.93 12.66 17.11
C ASP A 18 -25.78 12.43 15.86
N GLY A 19 -27.08 12.20 16.04
CA GLY A 19 -28.03 12.07 14.95
C GLY A 19 -28.11 13.34 14.10
N LEU A 20 -28.17 14.51 14.74
CA LEU A 20 -28.17 15.81 14.07
C LEU A 20 -26.87 16.03 13.30
N LYS A 21 -25.71 15.75 13.91
CA LYS A 21 -24.39 15.86 13.27
C LYS A 21 -24.31 14.96 12.05
N ARG A 22 -24.78 13.71 12.15
CA ARG A 22 -24.80 12.76 11.03
C ARG A 22 -25.68 13.27 9.89
N ASN A 23 -26.88 13.75 10.20
CA ASN A 23 -27.83 14.24 9.20
C ASN A 23 -27.32 15.52 8.52
N LEU A 24 -26.77 16.46 9.29
CA LEU A 24 -26.21 17.70 8.75
C LEU A 24 -24.98 17.45 7.90
N THR A 25 -24.09 16.54 8.34
CA THR A 25 -22.96 16.07 7.52
C THR A 25 -23.49 15.48 6.21
N SER A 26 -24.47 14.56 6.27
CA SER A 26 -25.07 13.99 5.06
C SER A 26 -25.66 15.04 4.12
N LEU A 27 -26.34 16.05 4.65
CA LEU A 27 -26.97 17.10 3.87
C LEU A 27 -25.93 17.99 3.19
N LEU A 28 -24.94 18.48 3.94
CA LEU A 28 -23.86 19.33 3.40
C LEU A 28 -23.09 18.61 2.30
N LEU A 29 -22.80 17.33 2.53
CA LEU A 29 -22.03 16.49 1.62
C LEU A 29 -22.82 16.17 0.34
N SER A 30 -24.11 15.84 0.44
CA SER A 30 -24.97 15.55 -0.71
C SER A 30 -25.34 16.79 -1.53
N ASP A 31 -25.71 17.91 -0.89
CA ASP A 31 -26.29 19.07 -1.58
C ASP A 31 -25.24 20.08 -2.06
N LEU A 32 -24.18 20.32 -1.27
CA LEU A 32 -23.16 21.35 -1.59
C LEU A 32 -21.92 20.77 -2.30
N GLY A 33 -21.79 19.44 -2.33
CA GLY A 33 -20.63 18.75 -2.88
C GLY A 33 -20.65 18.45 -4.38
N CYS A 34 -21.83 18.47 -5.00
CA CYS A 34 -22.10 17.74 -6.25
C CYS A 34 -21.06 17.89 -7.41
N PRO A 35 -20.49 19.07 -7.72
CA PRO A 35 -19.51 19.17 -8.82
C PRO A 35 -18.13 18.59 -8.47
N VAL A 36 -17.61 18.92 -7.28
CA VAL A 36 -16.25 18.51 -6.83
C VAL A 36 -16.22 17.00 -6.50
N TRP A 37 -17.40 16.41 -6.29
CA TRP A 37 -17.58 15.05 -5.81
C TRP A 37 -17.58 13.99 -6.90
N SER A 38 -17.64 14.37 -8.17
CA SER A 38 -17.55 13.39 -9.26
C SER A 38 -16.11 13.11 -9.72
N CYS A 39 -15.15 13.97 -9.36
CA CYS A 39 -13.81 13.98 -9.96
C CYS A 39 -12.74 13.18 -9.20
N GLY A 40 -13.03 12.69 -7.99
CA GLY A 40 -12.04 12.01 -7.13
C GLY A 40 -10.98 12.95 -6.54
N SER A 41 -9.95 12.38 -5.94
CA SER A 41 -8.74 13.09 -5.49
C SER A 41 -7.64 13.09 -6.57
N GLU A 42 -6.59 13.90 -6.39
CA GLU A 42 -5.37 13.80 -7.22
C GLU A 42 -4.82 12.37 -7.22
N THR A 43 -4.87 11.70 -6.06
CA THR A 43 -4.46 10.30 -5.91
C THR A 43 -5.30 9.36 -6.76
N ASP A 44 -6.63 9.50 -6.74
CA ASP A 44 -7.52 8.68 -7.58
C ASP A 44 -7.20 8.83 -9.07
N ALA A 45 -6.93 10.07 -9.51
CA ALA A 45 -6.64 10.37 -10.91
C ALA A 45 -5.35 9.71 -11.41
N TRP A 46 -4.22 9.87 -10.69
CA TRP A 46 -2.98 9.23 -11.10
C TRP A 46 -3.04 7.71 -10.90
N PHE A 47 -3.66 7.25 -9.81
CA PHE A 47 -3.73 5.83 -9.48
C PHE A 47 -4.46 5.05 -10.57
N SER A 48 -5.65 5.49 -10.98
CA SER A 48 -6.40 4.84 -12.06
C SER A 48 -5.64 4.91 -13.39
N ALA A 49 -4.98 6.03 -13.69
CA ALA A 49 -4.23 6.21 -14.92
C ALA A 49 -3.02 5.27 -15.06
N TYR A 50 -2.37 4.89 -13.95
CA TYR A 50 -1.25 3.94 -13.96
C TYR A 50 -1.68 2.50 -13.73
N LEU A 51 -2.66 2.25 -12.86
CA LEU A 51 -3.20 0.90 -12.61
C LEU A 51 -3.73 0.26 -13.89
N ASN A 52 -4.33 1.06 -14.78
CA ASN A 52 -4.87 0.58 -16.07
C ASN A 52 -3.82 0.44 -17.18
N GLN A 53 -2.55 0.75 -16.93
CA GLN A 53 -1.49 0.54 -17.92
C GLN A 53 -1.07 -0.94 -17.97
N PRO A 54 -1.07 -1.59 -19.15
CA PRO A 54 -0.71 -3.01 -19.27
C PRO A 54 0.69 -3.35 -18.74
N ARG A 55 1.64 -2.43 -18.92
CA ARG A 55 3.02 -2.58 -18.42
C ARG A 55 3.10 -2.59 -16.89
N VAL A 56 2.27 -1.79 -16.22
CA VAL A 56 2.22 -1.71 -14.75
C VAL A 56 1.58 -2.99 -14.22
N GLN A 57 0.46 -3.41 -14.78
CA GLN A 57 -0.19 -4.68 -14.42
C GLN A 57 0.74 -5.88 -14.63
N SER A 58 1.45 -5.93 -15.76
CA SER A 58 2.44 -6.99 -16.03
C SER A 58 3.59 -6.99 -15.01
N GLN A 59 4.01 -5.80 -14.54
CA GLN A 59 5.07 -5.69 -13.55
C GLN A 59 4.58 -6.08 -12.15
N MET A 60 3.36 -5.70 -11.77
CA MET A 60 2.71 -6.14 -10.55
C MET A 60 2.56 -7.67 -10.53
N GLU A 61 2.09 -8.27 -11.62
CA GLU A 61 1.94 -9.73 -11.70
C GLU A 61 3.29 -10.44 -11.57
N LYS A 62 4.35 -9.91 -12.22
CA LYS A 62 5.71 -10.43 -12.05
C LYS A 62 6.16 -10.38 -10.59
N ARG A 63 5.90 -9.28 -9.88
CA ARG A 63 6.19 -9.17 -8.43
C ARG A 63 5.42 -10.20 -7.63
N THR A 64 4.11 -10.31 -7.82
CA THR A 64 3.28 -11.31 -7.12
C THR A 64 3.78 -12.75 -7.37
N ARG A 65 4.21 -13.06 -8.60
CA ARG A 65 4.80 -14.37 -8.91
C ARG A 65 6.14 -14.58 -8.19
N LEU A 66 6.99 -13.55 -8.12
CA LEU A 66 8.26 -13.61 -7.39
C LEU A 66 8.05 -13.75 -5.89
N ASP A 67 7.14 -12.98 -5.29
CA ASP A 67 6.84 -13.06 -3.86
C ASP A 67 6.29 -14.42 -3.48
N ARG A 68 5.43 -15.01 -4.33
CA ARG A 68 4.94 -16.37 -4.16
C ARG A 68 6.09 -17.39 -4.22
N PHE A 69 7.00 -17.25 -5.17
CA PHE A 69 8.16 -18.13 -5.29
C PHE A 69 9.08 -18.01 -4.07
N LEU A 70 9.41 -16.79 -3.63
CA LEU A 70 10.23 -16.55 -2.43
C LEU A 70 9.57 -17.12 -1.17
N SER A 71 8.25 -16.96 -1.05
CA SER A 71 7.48 -17.54 0.05
C SER A 71 7.59 -19.07 0.05
N GLN A 72 7.42 -19.72 -1.10
CA GLN A 72 7.59 -21.17 -1.26
C GLN A 72 9.00 -21.66 -0.93
N CYS A 73 10.03 -20.89 -1.32
CA CYS A 73 11.41 -21.20 -0.94
C CYS A 73 11.61 -21.07 0.58
N SER A 74 11.04 -20.04 1.20
CA SER A 74 11.15 -19.84 2.65
C SER A 74 10.47 -20.95 3.45
N THR A 75 9.30 -21.44 3.01
CA THR A 75 8.61 -22.55 3.67
C THR A 75 9.38 -23.86 3.50
N SER A 76 9.90 -24.14 2.30
CA SER A 76 10.72 -25.34 2.06
C SER A 76 12.00 -25.35 2.90
N LEU A 77 12.62 -24.18 3.12
CA LEU A 77 13.84 -24.05 3.91
C LEU A 77 13.55 -24.17 5.42
N MET A 78 12.39 -23.70 5.89
CA MET A 78 11.90 -23.93 7.26
C MET A 78 11.54 -25.40 7.51
N GLU A 79 10.88 -26.07 6.57
CA GLU A 79 10.57 -27.51 6.64
C GLU A 79 11.86 -28.35 6.74
N GLN A 80 12.89 -28.02 5.94
CA GLN A 80 14.19 -28.70 6.00
C GLN A 80 14.96 -28.50 7.32
N ILE A 81 14.70 -27.41 8.05
CA ILE A 81 15.31 -27.15 9.36
C ILE A 81 14.59 -27.97 10.44
N CYS A 82 13.26 -28.03 10.42
CA CYS A 82 12.48 -28.85 11.37
C CYS A 82 12.75 -30.36 11.21
N ASP A 83 12.97 -30.86 9.99
CA ASP A 83 13.28 -32.27 9.75
C ASP A 83 14.69 -32.67 10.22
N ARG A 84 15.60 -31.69 10.36
CA ARG A 84 16.98 -31.92 10.81
C ARG A 84 17.15 -32.06 12.31
N ASP A 85 16.20 -31.57 13.11
CA ASP A 85 16.27 -31.65 14.58
C ASP A 85 15.71 -32.96 15.16
N VAL A 86 15.11 -33.83 14.33
CA VAL A 86 14.59 -35.14 14.77
C VAL A 86 15.49 -36.31 14.39
N THR A 87 16.45 -36.13 13.47
CA THR A 87 17.33 -37.24 13.05
C THR A 87 18.79 -36.82 12.99
N GLY A 88 19.50 -37.08 14.10
CA GLY A 88 20.95 -37.20 14.07
C GLY A 88 21.34 -38.32 13.10
N GLY A 89 21.99 -37.98 11.98
CA GLY A 89 22.66 -38.98 11.16
C GLY A 89 22.86 -38.66 9.69
N ARG A 90 24.14 -38.41 9.34
CA ARG A 90 24.78 -38.62 8.04
C ARG A 90 24.52 -37.59 6.94
N LEU A 91 25.62 -36.90 6.60
CA LEU A 91 25.83 -36.21 5.33
C LEU A 91 25.52 -37.14 4.15
N ARG A 92 24.58 -36.74 3.29
CA ARG A 92 24.49 -37.26 1.93
C ARG A 92 24.28 -36.13 0.93
N ARG A 93 25.34 -35.88 0.17
CA ARG A 93 25.45 -35.07 -1.04
C ARG A 93 24.63 -35.72 -2.16
N SER A 94 23.81 -34.94 -2.89
CA SER A 94 23.35 -35.09 -4.30
C SER A 94 22.38 -33.92 -4.62
N ARG A 95 22.58 -33.04 -5.62
CA ARG A 95 22.40 -33.17 -7.11
C ARG A 95 21.05 -33.86 -7.42
N SER A 96 20.10 -33.33 -8.19
CA SER A 96 20.14 -32.45 -9.38
C SER A 96 18.71 -32.09 -9.85
N THR A 97 18.64 -31.07 -10.71
CA THR A 97 17.54 -30.56 -11.56
C THR A 97 16.53 -31.57 -12.15
N PRO A 98 15.24 -31.22 -12.30
CA PRO A 98 14.34 -31.89 -13.26
C PRO A 98 14.29 -31.14 -14.60
N SER A 99 14.62 -31.85 -15.69
CA SER A 99 14.49 -31.37 -17.06
C SER A 99 13.11 -31.65 -17.63
N LEU A 100 12.56 -30.66 -18.34
CA LEU A 100 11.40 -30.76 -19.21
C LEU A 100 11.68 -31.69 -20.41
N GLY A 101 10.71 -32.52 -20.77
CA GLY A 101 10.75 -33.35 -21.98
C GLY A 101 9.34 -33.60 -22.52
N CYS A 102 8.99 -32.89 -23.58
CA CYS A 102 7.77 -33.05 -24.38
C CYS A 102 7.89 -34.23 -25.37
N LYS A 103 6.75 -34.90 -25.63
CA LYS A 103 6.27 -35.58 -26.87
C LYS A 103 5.26 -36.66 -26.43
N GLY A 104 4.08 -36.89 -27.02
CA GLY A 104 3.48 -36.48 -28.29
C GLY A 104 2.71 -37.69 -28.86
N HIS A 105 1.55 -37.44 -29.50
CA HIS A 105 0.61 -38.36 -30.20
C HIS A 105 -0.33 -39.21 -29.32
N SER A 106 -1.63 -39.41 -29.63
CA SER A 106 -2.31 -39.43 -30.93
C SER A 106 -3.82 -39.10 -30.84
N THR A 107 -4.33 -38.52 -31.92
CA THR A 107 -5.73 -38.24 -32.30
C THR A 107 -6.57 -39.51 -32.50
N GLN A 108 -7.84 -39.51 -32.05
CA GLN A 108 -8.96 -40.08 -32.81
C GLN A 108 -10.32 -39.60 -32.27
N GLU A 109 -11.10 -38.98 -33.17
CA GLU A 109 -12.52 -38.65 -33.00
C GLU A 109 -13.40 -39.88 -33.30
N SER A 110 -14.51 -40.07 -32.57
CA SER A 110 -15.88 -40.07 -33.12
C SER A 110 -16.92 -40.69 -32.18
N LYS A 111 -17.97 -39.88 -31.90
CA LYS A 111 -19.42 -40.19 -31.74
C LYS A 111 -19.88 -41.34 -30.83
N GLU A 112 -20.72 -41.01 -29.84
CA GLU A 112 -22.15 -41.35 -29.89
C GLU A 112 -23.00 -40.57 -28.88
N LYS A 113 -24.24 -40.27 -29.29
CA LYS A 113 -25.31 -39.61 -28.52
C LYS A 113 -25.96 -40.62 -27.59
N SER A 114 -26.25 -40.23 -26.36
CA SER A 114 -27.46 -40.69 -25.66
C SER A 114 -28.07 -39.56 -24.84
N ILE A 115 -29.36 -39.34 -25.10
CA ILE A 115 -30.28 -38.48 -24.37
C ILE A 115 -30.73 -39.28 -23.16
N ILE A 116 -30.64 -38.78 -21.92
CA ILE A 116 -31.63 -38.98 -20.83
C ILE A 116 -31.47 -37.87 -19.75
N ARG A 117 -32.63 -37.25 -19.47
CA ARG A 117 -33.10 -36.53 -18.26
C ARG A 117 -32.36 -35.31 -17.73
N GLY A 118 -33.12 -34.21 -17.68
CA GLY A 118 -32.87 -33.12 -16.78
C GLY A 118 -33.00 -33.55 -15.33
N GLU A 119 -31.94 -33.30 -14.58
CA GLU A 119 -32.00 -32.94 -13.18
C GLU A 119 -31.57 -31.49 -13.12
N VAL A 120 -32.48 -30.64 -12.63
CA VAL A 120 -32.15 -29.31 -12.14
C VAL A 120 -31.40 -29.55 -10.85
N ASP A 121 -30.10 -29.86 -10.96
CA ASP A 121 -29.20 -29.75 -9.83
C ASP A 121 -28.88 -28.26 -9.72
N GLY A 122 -29.76 -27.56 -9.02
CA GLY A 122 -29.54 -26.19 -8.61
C GLY A 122 -28.39 -26.19 -7.63
N ASP A 123 -27.17 -26.13 -8.14
CA ASP A 123 -26.01 -25.67 -7.38
C ASP A 123 -26.32 -24.22 -6.99
N TYR A 124 -27.03 -24.04 -5.87
CA TYR A 124 -27.28 -22.73 -5.26
C TYR A 124 -25.97 -22.26 -4.62
N SER A 125 -24.91 -22.13 -5.41
CA SER A 125 -23.73 -21.40 -5.03
C SER A 125 -24.13 -19.95 -4.85
N PHE A 126 -23.80 -19.38 -3.68
CA PHE A 126 -24.07 -17.97 -3.41
C PHE A 126 -23.35 -17.12 -4.45
N GLY A 127 -24.09 -16.21 -5.11
CA GLY A 127 -23.56 -15.26 -6.10
C GLY A 127 -22.68 -14.19 -5.47
N TYR A 128 -21.48 -14.58 -5.01
CA TYR A 128 -20.52 -13.69 -4.36
C TYR A 128 -20.12 -12.54 -5.30
N GLU A 129 -20.00 -12.83 -6.60
CA GLU A 129 -19.59 -11.84 -7.58
C GLU A 129 -20.62 -10.72 -7.74
N GLU A 130 -21.91 -11.05 -7.86
CA GLU A 130 -22.98 -10.06 -7.95
C GLU A 130 -23.12 -9.28 -6.63
N ALA A 131 -22.97 -9.95 -5.49
CA ALA A 131 -23.02 -9.30 -4.18
C ALA A 131 -21.86 -8.30 -3.98
N PHE A 132 -20.63 -8.65 -4.38
CA PHE A 132 -19.50 -7.73 -4.31
C PHE A 132 -19.68 -6.54 -5.26
N GLU A 133 -20.21 -6.76 -6.45
CA GLU A 133 -20.50 -5.68 -7.41
C GLU A 133 -21.54 -4.70 -6.83
N GLN A 134 -22.64 -5.22 -6.28
CA GLN A 134 -23.67 -4.39 -5.64
C GLN A 134 -23.13 -3.61 -4.45
N LEU A 135 -22.29 -4.22 -3.61
CA LEU A 135 -21.68 -3.54 -2.46
C LEU A 135 -20.68 -2.47 -2.88
N MET A 136 -19.90 -2.70 -3.94
CA MET A 136 -18.97 -1.70 -4.47
C MET A 136 -19.72 -0.51 -5.10
N ASP A 137 -20.84 -0.78 -5.75
CA ASP A 137 -21.73 0.25 -6.28
C ASP A 137 -22.39 1.05 -5.15
N LYS A 138 -22.86 0.37 -4.09
CA LYS A 138 -23.36 0.99 -2.85
C LYS A 138 -22.29 1.82 -2.14
N PHE A 139 -21.00 1.45 -2.22
CA PHE A 139 -19.91 2.28 -1.72
C PHE A 139 -19.66 3.51 -2.60
N SER A 140 -19.71 3.35 -3.93
CA SER A 140 -19.30 4.40 -4.88
C SER A 140 -20.34 5.51 -5.08
N ARG A 141 -21.64 5.19 -5.00
CA ARG A 141 -22.74 6.15 -5.26
C ARG A 141 -22.99 7.21 -4.19
N PRO A 142 -23.14 6.86 -2.90
CA PRO A 142 -23.61 7.81 -1.91
C PRO A 142 -22.52 8.80 -1.53
N ALA A 143 -22.96 9.99 -1.17
CA ALA A 143 -22.12 11.03 -0.61
C ALA A 143 -21.80 10.83 0.89
N ASN A 144 -22.69 10.13 1.59
CA ASN A 144 -22.67 10.05 3.05
C ASN A 144 -21.58 9.09 3.56
N PRO A 145 -20.63 9.54 4.41
CA PRO A 145 -19.52 8.72 4.89
C PRO A 145 -19.97 7.57 5.79
N TYR A 146 -21.11 7.67 6.47
CA TYR A 146 -21.65 6.59 7.30
C TYR A 146 -22.24 5.46 6.45
N VAL A 147 -22.89 5.79 5.32
CA VAL A 147 -23.40 4.79 4.38
C VAL A 147 -22.24 4.07 3.68
N LYS A 148 -21.18 4.82 3.32
CA LYS A 148 -19.95 4.21 2.79
C LYS A 148 -19.30 3.27 3.81
N LEU A 149 -19.22 3.69 5.07
CA LEU A 149 -18.68 2.86 6.16
C LEU A 149 -19.48 1.56 6.36
N GLU A 150 -20.81 1.64 6.28
CA GLU A 150 -21.69 0.47 6.35
C GLU A 150 -21.47 -0.46 5.15
N ALA A 151 -21.36 0.06 3.93
CA ALA A 151 -21.04 -0.73 2.74
C ALA A 151 -19.68 -1.45 2.85
N LEU A 152 -18.66 -0.78 3.41
CA LEU A 152 -17.36 -1.41 3.68
C LEU A 152 -17.46 -2.54 4.70
N HIS A 153 -18.26 -2.33 5.74
CA HIS A 153 -18.49 -3.35 6.76
C HIS A 153 -19.20 -4.59 6.17
N GLU A 154 -20.27 -4.41 5.41
CA GLU A 154 -20.98 -5.49 4.72
C GLU A 154 -20.06 -6.28 3.79
N MET A 155 -19.20 -5.57 3.02
CA MET A 155 -18.23 -6.21 2.14
C MET A 155 -17.18 -7.01 2.90
N TRP A 156 -16.66 -6.45 4.00
CA TRP A 156 -15.72 -7.14 4.87
C TRP A 156 -16.33 -8.41 5.47
N THR A 157 -17.57 -8.33 5.98
CA THR A 157 -18.28 -9.50 6.51
C THR A 157 -18.45 -10.57 5.44
N LEU A 158 -18.85 -10.18 4.22
CA LEU A 158 -19.04 -11.11 3.12
C LEU A 158 -17.75 -11.82 2.72
N VAL A 159 -16.63 -11.10 2.67
CA VAL A 159 -15.29 -11.67 2.44
C VAL A 159 -14.88 -12.62 3.56
N ALA A 160 -15.09 -12.24 4.82
CA ALA A 160 -14.77 -13.10 5.96
C ALA A 160 -15.59 -14.40 5.91
N THR A 161 -16.87 -14.32 5.55
CA THR A 161 -17.72 -15.51 5.37
C THR A 161 -17.30 -16.37 4.18
N SER A 162 -16.93 -15.77 3.04
CA SER A 162 -16.54 -16.52 1.84
C SER A 162 -15.24 -17.31 2.06
N LEU A 163 -14.29 -16.73 2.81
CA LEU A 163 -13.03 -17.39 3.13
C LEU A 163 -13.21 -18.56 4.11
N ASN A 164 -14.17 -18.45 5.03
CA ASN A 164 -14.53 -19.56 5.93
C ASN A 164 -15.30 -20.67 5.18
N SER A 165 -16.25 -20.29 4.32
CA SER A 165 -17.01 -21.26 3.50
C SER A 165 -16.13 -22.01 2.50
N SER A 166 -15.08 -21.38 1.97
CA SER A 166 -14.14 -22.06 1.06
C SER A 166 -13.26 -23.10 1.76
N ARG A 167 -13.18 -23.08 3.10
CA ARG A 167 -12.46 -24.09 3.89
C ARG A 167 -13.36 -25.25 4.32
N ASP A 168 -14.68 -25.06 4.28
CA ASP A 168 -15.67 -26.03 4.75
C ASP A 168 -16.58 -26.52 3.61
N THR A 169 -16.33 -27.72 3.10
CA THR A 169 -17.42 -28.59 2.61
C THR A 169 -18.29 -29.00 3.80
N PRO A 170 -19.62 -29.15 3.62
CA PRO A 170 -20.57 -28.68 4.61
C PRO A 170 -20.71 -29.63 5.80
N LEU A 171 -20.56 -29.08 7.01
CA LEU A 171 -21.36 -29.53 8.14
C LEU A 171 -21.90 -28.31 8.89
N LEU A 172 -23.22 -28.15 8.82
CA LEU A 172 -24.04 -27.25 9.62
C LEU A 172 -23.50 -27.07 11.05
N SER A 173 -23.11 -25.85 11.41
CA SER A 173 -23.15 -25.40 12.81
C SER A 173 -23.24 -23.88 12.91
N GLU A 174 -24.48 -23.44 12.76
CA GLU A 174 -25.04 -22.20 13.29
C GLU A 174 -24.94 -22.18 14.83
N ALA A 175 -23.75 -22.07 15.42
CA ALA A 175 -23.58 -21.84 16.86
C ALA A 175 -22.12 -21.56 17.24
N ARG A 176 -21.64 -20.31 17.07
CA ARG A 176 -20.62 -19.68 17.96
C ARG A 176 -20.31 -18.23 17.58
N LEU A 177 -21.27 -17.35 17.81
CA LEU A 177 -21.00 -15.92 18.00
C LEU A 177 -21.70 -15.46 19.28
N ARG A 178 -21.25 -16.00 20.43
CA ARG A 178 -21.51 -15.41 21.74
C ARG A 178 -20.28 -15.56 22.64
N HIS A 179 -19.73 -14.39 22.99
CA HIS A 179 -18.77 -14.07 24.05
C HIS A 179 -17.33 -14.56 23.93
N SER A 180 -16.41 -13.58 23.78
CA SER A 180 -15.57 -13.20 24.92
C SER A 180 -15.23 -11.71 24.86
N MET A 181 -15.74 -10.97 25.85
CA MET A 181 -15.16 -9.69 26.24
C MET A 181 -13.92 -10.00 27.07
N ASP A 182 -12.75 -9.56 26.63
CA ASP A 182 -11.77 -8.96 27.53
C ASP A 182 -10.71 -8.18 26.73
N GLY A 183 -10.38 -7.00 27.25
CA GLY A 183 -9.77 -5.92 26.50
C GLY A 183 -8.32 -6.16 26.07
N ILE A 184 -8.03 -5.80 24.81
CA ILE A 184 -6.70 -5.36 24.37
C ILE A 184 -6.90 -4.13 23.50
N TYR A 185 -6.96 -2.95 24.13
CA TYR A 185 -6.76 -1.69 23.42
C TYR A 185 -5.27 -1.60 23.04
N ARG A 186 -4.91 -2.00 21.81
CA ARG A 186 -3.60 -1.61 21.23
C ARG A 186 -3.78 -0.53 20.17
N ARG A 187 -3.23 0.63 20.53
CA ARG A 187 -3.00 1.81 19.69
C ARG A 187 -2.24 1.42 18.42
N ASN A 188 -2.86 1.59 17.25
CA ASN A 188 -2.12 1.89 16.03
C ASN A 188 -2.14 3.40 15.84
N SER A 189 -1.26 4.08 16.58
CA SER A 189 -0.98 5.49 16.34
C SER A 189 -0.16 5.59 15.06
N LEU A 190 -0.79 6.03 13.98
CA LEU A 190 -0.09 6.56 12.81
C LEU A 190 0.67 7.82 13.26
N GLN A 191 1.93 7.65 13.66
CA GLN A 191 2.83 8.77 13.87
C GLN A 191 3.45 9.13 12.52
N THR A 192 2.96 10.24 11.98
CA THR A 192 3.71 11.12 11.11
C THR A 192 5.06 11.40 11.78
N CYS A 193 6.15 11.16 11.07
CA CYS A 193 7.51 11.40 11.56
C CYS A 193 7.70 12.92 11.81
N GLN A 194 7.52 13.35 13.05
CA GLN A 194 7.91 14.68 13.51
C GLN A 194 8.96 14.55 14.62
N GLN A 195 10.17 14.99 14.24
CA GLN A 195 11.27 15.52 15.03
C GLN A 195 11.11 15.51 16.56
N ARG A 196 12.00 14.77 17.25
CA ARG A 196 12.25 14.95 18.68
C ARG A 196 13.66 15.48 18.92
N ARG A 197 13.73 16.73 19.37
CA ARG A 197 14.90 17.39 19.95
C ARG A 197 15.36 16.64 21.21
N LYS A 198 16.67 16.46 21.38
CA LYS A 198 17.29 15.96 22.63
C LYS A 198 17.83 17.12 23.47
N SER A 199 17.54 17.09 24.76
CA SER A 199 18.28 17.78 25.83
C SER A 199 18.66 16.73 26.90
N SER A 200 19.73 17.04 27.64
CA SER A 200 20.70 16.21 28.35
C SER A 200 20.41 15.89 29.84
N ASP A 201 21.27 15.00 30.39
CA ASP A 201 21.64 14.73 31.81
C ASP A 201 20.69 13.90 32.71
N ASP A 202 21.11 13.04 33.65
CA ASP A 202 22.40 12.37 33.99
C ASP A 202 22.11 11.32 35.12
N GLN A 203 23.04 10.37 35.32
CA GLN A 203 23.38 9.59 36.53
C GLN A 203 22.53 8.39 37.08
N THR A 204 23.23 7.24 37.13
CA THR A 204 23.05 5.98 37.91
C THR A 204 23.50 6.15 39.38
N PRO A 205 23.37 5.21 40.38
CA PRO A 205 23.38 3.72 40.28
C PRO A 205 22.48 2.89 41.26
N THR A 206 22.43 1.59 40.96
CA THR A 206 21.89 0.41 41.69
C THR A 206 22.70 0.06 42.97
N PRO A 207 22.17 -0.72 43.96
CA PRO A 207 22.17 -2.21 43.89
C PRO A 207 21.09 -3.01 44.68
N SER A 208 21.06 -4.32 44.36
CA SER A 208 20.72 -5.50 45.19
C SER A 208 19.32 -6.14 45.10
N SER A 209 19.26 -7.29 44.41
CA SER A 209 18.17 -8.29 44.36
C SER A 209 18.12 -9.17 45.64
N PRO A 210 17.02 -9.95 45.84
CA PRO A 210 17.11 -11.39 45.52
C PRO A 210 15.80 -12.05 45.02
N GLY A 211 15.93 -13.18 44.29
CA GLY A 211 15.08 -14.36 44.49
C GLY A 211 14.02 -14.77 43.44
N LEU A 212 14.47 -15.51 42.42
CA LEU A 212 13.83 -16.61 41.65
C LEU A 212 12.31 -16.93 41.81
N SER A 213 11.58 -16.90 40.68
CA SER A 213 10.79 -18.04 40.12
C SER A 213 10.24 -17.68 38.72
N PRO A 214 10.42 -18.52 37.68
CA PRO A 214 9.91 -18.26 36.33
C PRO A 214 8.50 -18.87 36.16
N ALA A 215 7.47 -18.03 36.13
CA ALA A 215 6.12 -18.41 35.73
C ALA A 215 5.82 -17.81 34.35
N GLU A 216 5.90 -18.68 33.34
CA GLU A 216 5.05 -18.74 32.14
C GLU A 216 4.63 -17.41 31.50
N ALA A 217 5.42 -16.97 30.52
CA ALA A 217 4.96 -16.04 29.51
C ALA A 217 4.01 -16.78 28.54
N PRO A 218 2.77 -16.30 28.30
CA PRO A 218 1.92 -16.85 27.26
C PRO A 218 2.39 -16.31 25.90
N SER A 219 3.42 -16.94 25.35
CA SER A 219 3.76 -16.86 23.92
C SER A 219 2.81 -17.77 23.15
N GLY A 220 1.66 -17.23 22.76
CA GLY A 220 0.64 -17.99 22.06
C GLY A 220 -0.44 -17.09 21.46
N LEU A 221 -0.05 -16.07 20.69
CA LEU A 221 -1.01 -15.42 19.79
C LEU A 221 -1.13 -16.30 18.53
N SER A 222 -2.35 -16.76 18.27
CA SER A 222 -2.67 -17.74 17.22
C SER A 222 -2.26 -17.24 15.83
N ILE A 223 -1.29 -17.93 15.22
CA ILE A 223 -0.83 -17.72 13.84
C ILE A 223 -2.00 -17.72 12.86
N ASP A 224 -3.06 -18.49 13.15
CA ASP A 224 -4.26 -18.61 12.31
C ASP A 224 -5.06 -17.31 12.21
N ALA A 225 -5.12 -16.51 13.28
CA ALA A 225 -5.86 -15.25 13.27
C ALA A 225 -5.16 -14.19 12.40
N ALA A 226 -3.84 -14.06 12.52
CA ALA A 226 -3.04 -13.16 11.69
C ALA A 226 -3.02 -13.62 10.21
N MET A 227 -2.99 -14.93 9.97
CA MET A 227 -3.10 -15.48 8.62
C MET A 227 -4.48 -15.18 8.00
N ASN A 228 -5.55 -15.20 8.79
CA ASN A 228 -6.89 -14.84 8.31
C ASN A 228 -6.99 -13.35 7.96
N GLU A 229 -6.49 -12.45 8.82
CA GLU A 229 -6.51 -11.01 8.53
C GLU A 229 -5.76 -10.66 7.24
N THR A 230 -4.57 -11.24 7.02
CA THR A 230 -3.80 -11.00 5.79
C THR A 230 -4.50 -11.52 4.54
N GLN A 231 -5.19 -12.66 4.63
CA GLN A 231 -6.02 -13.19 3.54
C GLN A 231 -7.19 -12.26 3.23
N ILE A 232 -7.90 -11.77 4.25
CA ILE A 232 -8.99 -10.80 4.09
C ILE A 232 -8.48 -9.51 3.44
N THR A 233 -7.34 -8.96 3.90
CA THR A 233 -6.77 -7.76 3.27
C THR A 233 -6.46 -8.00 1.80
N ASN A 234 -5.90 -9.16 1.46
CA ASN A 234 -5.49 -9.49 0.08
C ASN A 234 -6.70 -9.70 -0.83
N THR A 235 -7.76 -10.36 -0.37
CA THR A 235 -9.00 -10.48 -1.15
C THR A 235 -9.67 -9.12 -1.36
N LEU A 236 -9.74 -8.27 -0.32
CA LEU A 236 -10.24 -6.90 -0.47
C LEU A 236 -9.40 -6.10 -1.48
N ARG A 237 -8.07 -6.26 -1.47
CA ARG A 237 -7.15 -5.64 -2.43
C ARG A 237 -7.49 -6.09 -3.86
N ASP A 238 -7.76 -7.36 -4.06
CA ASP A 238 -8.15 -7.93 -5.37
C ASP A 238 -9.51 -7.40 -5.83
N LEU A 239 -10.48 -7.27 -4.93
CA LEU A 239 -11.79 -6.66 -5.24
C LEU A 239 -11.64 -5.19 -5.64
N ILE A 240 -10.82 -4.42 -4.93
CA ILE A 240 -10.53 -3.02 -5.30
C ILE A 240 -9.88 -2.95 -6.69
N GLN A 241 -8.94 -3.84 -6.98
CA GLN A 241 -8.28 -3.92 -8.29
C GLN A 241 -9.26 -4.30 -9.41
N LYS A 242 -10.23 -5.19 -9.12
CA LYS A 242 -11.26 -5.66 -10.07
C LYS A 242 -12.30 -4.59 -10.38
N TYR A 243 -12.92 -4.00 -9.36
CA TYR A 243 -14.06 -3.10 -9.54
C TYR A 243 -13.68 -1.61 -9.65
N GLN A 244 -12.45 -1.23 -9.27
CA GLN A 244 -11.87 0.10 -9.45
C GLN A 244 -12.81 1.28 -9.13
N PRO A 245 -13.23 1.45 -7.85
CA PRO A 245 -14.04 2.60 -7.46
C PRO A 245 -13.33 3.91 -7.81
N ARG A 246 -14.02 4.78 -8.56
CA ARG A 246 -13.44 6.01 -9.15
C ARG A 246 -12.90 7.01 -8.11
N THR A 247 -13.45 6.98 -6.90
CA THR A 247 -13.20 8.00 -5.86
C THR A 247 -12.70 7.38 -4.56
N LEU A 248 -12.05 6.21 -4.65
CA LEU A 248 -11.57 5.39 -3.55
C LEU A 248 -10.86 6.20 -2.44
N PHE A 249 -9.76 6.87 -2.78
CA PHE A 249 -8.91 7.51 -1.78
C PHE A 249 -9.58 8.73 -1.16
N ARG A 250 -10.34 9.48 -1.96
CA ARG A 250 -11.16 10.57 -1.45
C ARG A 250 -12.22 10.08 -0.47
N ASP A 251 -12.91 9.00 -0.82
CA ASP A 251 -13.99 8.46 0.01
C ASP A 251 -13.46 7.88 1.32
N LEU A 252 -12.29 7.22 1.30
CA LEU A 252 -11.58 6.81 2.51
C LEU A 252 -11.17 8.00 3.39
N GLN A 253 -10.65 9.07 2.76
CA GLN A 253 -10.31 10.31 3.48
C GLN A 253 -11.55 10.94 4.13
N PHE A 254 -12.71 10.90 3.46
CA PHE A 254 -13.96 11.44 3.98
C PHE A 254 -14.47 10.65 5.18
N ILE A 255 -14.46 9.31 5.09
CA ILE A 255 -14.80 8.47 6.24
C ILE A 255 -13.88 8.82 7.42
N SER A 256 -12.57 8.89 7.20
CA SER A 256 -11.61 9.24 8.25
C SER A 256 -11.80 10.64 8.83
N SER A 257 -12.30 11.60 8.05
CA SER A 257 -12.44 13.01 8.46
C SER A 257 -13.76 13.29 9.16
N PHE A 258 -14.85 12.65 8.72
CA PHE A 258 -16.20 12.98 9.15
C PHE A 258 -16.81 11.96 10.12
N VAL A 259 -16.32 10.72 10.14
CA VAL A 259 -16.76 9.72 11.13
C VAL A 259 -15.95 9.90 12.42
N PRO A 260 -16.61 10.02 13.59
CA PRO A 260 -15.93 10.12 14.88
C PRO A 260 -14.95 8.97 15.15
N SER A 261 -13.80 9.29 15.74
CA SER A 261 -12.79 8.28 16.11
C SER A 261 -13.31 7.23 17.09
N ASP A 262 -14.31 7.56 17.93
CA ASP A 262 -14.96 6.58 18.79
C ASP A 262 -15.64 5.46 18.00
N ILE A 263 -16.23 5.76 16.83
CA ILE A 263 -16.83 4.76 15.96
C ILE A 263 -15.72 3.98 15.26
N LEU A 264 -14.75 4.66 14.66
CA LEU A 264 -13.67 4.02 13.90
C LEU A 264 -12.77 3.11 14.77
N ASN A 265 -12.60 3.41 16.06
CA ASN A 265 -11.70 2.65 16.93
C ASN A 265 -12.38 1.55 17.75
N LYS A 266 -13.71 1.60 17.93
CA LYS A 266 -14.43 0.70 18.85
C LYS A 266 -15.42 -0.25 18.17
N THR A 267 -15.71 -0.04 16.89
CA THR A 267 -16.73 -0.81 16.16
C THR A 267 -16.11 -1.76 15.14
N GLU A 268 -16.82 -2.83 14.82
CA GLU A 268 -16.45 -3.75 13.72
C GLU A 268 -16.42 -3.03 12.37
N SER A 269 -17.29 -2.04 12.16
CA SER A 269 -17.25 -1.18 10.97
C SER A 269 -15.94 -0.38 10.88
N GLY A 270 -15.40 0.04 12.02
CA GLY A 270 -14.08 0.64 12.12
C GLY A 270 -12.96 -0.32 11.70
N THR A 271 -12.99 -1.56 12.18
CA THR A 271 -12.06 -2.62 11.76
C THR A 271 -12.13 -2.89 10.25
N ALA A 272 -13.35 -3.01 9.71
CA ALA A 272 -13.57 -3.17 8.27
C ALA A 272 -13.00 -2.00 7.47
N PHE A 273 -13.23 -0.76 7.91
CA PHE A 273 -12.64 0.43 7.30
C PHE A 273 -11.11 0.41 7.30
N LEU A 274 -10.49 0.01 8.41
CA LEU A 274 -9.02 -0.08 8.52
C LEU A 274 -8.46 -1.17 7.59
N GLN A 275 -9.09 -2.34 7.54
CA GLN A 275 -8.69 -3.43 6.64
C GLN A 275 -8.83 -3.04 5.17
N PHE A 276 -9.92 -2.39 4.80
CA PHE A 276 -10.14 -1.88 3.45
C PHE A 276 -9.15 -0.78 3.08
N SER A 277 -8.87 0.14 4.02
CA SER A 277 -7.86 1.20 3.83
C SER A 277 -6.47 0.61 3.66
N LEU A 278 -6.12 -0.41 4.44
CA LEU A 278 -4.85 -1.14 4.30
C LEU A 278 -4.76 -1.84 2.94
N ALA A 279 -5.84 -2.47 2.47
CA ALA A 279 -5.91 -3.08 1.15
C ALA A 279 -5.71 -2.05 0.02
N ALA A 280 -6.38 -0.90 0.11
CA ALA A 280 -6.23 0.20 -0.85
C ALA A 280 -4.79 0.76 -0.86
N LEU A 281 -4.18 0.95 0.31
CA LEU A 281 -2.80 1.42 0.43
C LEU A 281 -1.80 0.40 -0.10
N LYS A 282 -1.98 -0.90 0.18
CA LYS A 282 -1.14 -1.97 -0.40
C LYS A 282 -1.19 -1.96 -1.93
N LEU A 283 -2.39 -1.85 -2.51
CA LEU A 283 -2.53 -1.78 -3.96
C LEU A 283 -1.86 -0.52 -4.54
N LYS A 284 -1.98 0.62 -3.84
CA LYS A 284 -1.29 1.87 -4.21
C LYS A 284 0.23 1.69 -4.20
N ASP A 285 0.77 1.05 -3.18
CA ASP A 285 2.20 0.77 -3.04
C ASP A 285 2.68 -0.20 -4.13
N ASP A 286 1.90 -1.22 -4.48
CA ASP A 286 2.20 -2.14 -5.59
C ASP A 286 2.33 -1.40 -6.93
N VAL A 287 1.42 -0.45 -7.20
CA VAL A 287 1.48 0.42 -8.39
C VAL A 287 2.71 1.31 -8.35
N CYS A 288 2.98 1.98 -7.23
CA CYS A 288 4.15 2.85 -7.08
C CYS A 288 5.46 2.10 -7.31
N ASN A 289 5.61 0.93 -6.67
CA ASN A 289 6.79 0.10 -6.82
C ASN A 289 6.98 -0.38 -8.27
N SER A 290 5.88 -0.75 -8.93
CA SER A 290 5.91 -1.14 -10.34
C SER A 290 6.33 0.02 -11.25
N MET A 291 5.86 1.24 -10.97
CA MET A 291 6.28 2.45 -11.69
C MET A 291 7.78 2.72 -11.52
N ILE A 292 8.34 2.55 -10.32
CA ILE A 292 9.77 2.74 -10.06
C ILE A 292 10.60 1.74 -10.86
N GLU A 293 10.22 0.46 -10.84
CA GLU A 293 10.94 -0.58 -11.59
C GLU A 293 10.84 -0.40 -13.11
N ILE A 294 9.72 0.13 -13.60
CA ILE A 294 9.57 0.47 -15.01
C ILE A 294 10.45 1.68 -15.36
N ALA A 295 10.45 2.72 -14.54
CA ALA A 295 11.29 3.90 -14.73
C ALA A 295 12.79 3.54 -14.75
N ASP A 296 13.22 2.69 -13.82
CA ASP A 296 14.60 2.18 -13.78
C ASP A 296 14.98 1.41 -15.05
N LYS A 297 14.11 0.52 -15.53
CA LYS A 297 14.32 -0.19 -16.80
C LYS A 297 14.43 0.75 -17.99
N ILE A 298 13.57 1.77 -18.06
CA ILE A 298 13.62 2.77 -19.13
C ILE A 298 14.99 3.46 -19.15
N VAL A 299 15.49 3.88 -17.98
CA VAL A 299 16.79 4.54 -17.88
C VAL A 299 17.94 3.60 -18.22
N CYS A 300 17.89 2.34 -17.76
CA CYS A 300 18.88 1.32 -18.11
C CYS A 300 18.93 1.07 -19.63
N ASP A 301 17.77 0.97 -20.28
CA ASP A 301 17.68 0.77 -21.73
C ASP A 301 18.21 1.98 -22.50
N GLU A 302 17.88 3.20 -22.07
CA GLU A 302 18.39 4.45 -22.65
C GLU A 302 19.92 4.57 -22.50
N LEU A 303 20.46 4.24 -21.33
CA LEU A 303 21.91 4.20 -21.12
C LEU A 303 22.57 3.16 -22.02
N ALA A 304 22.00 1.95 -22.14
CA ALA A 304 22.53 0.90 -23.01
C ALA A 304 22.50 1.30 -24.50
N GLN A 305 21.46 2.00 -24.95
CA GLN A 305 21.35 2.52 -26.32
C GLN A 305 22.44 3.56 -26.62
N ARG A 306 22.71 4.50 -25.70
CA ARG A 306 23.80 5.48 -25.87
C ARG A 306 25.17 4.82 -26.05
N HIS A 307 25.45 3.73 -25.34
CA HIS A 307 26.69 2.97 -25.50
C HIS A 307 26.79 2.25 -26.86
N ARG A 308 25.66 1.81 -27.43
CA ARG A 308 25.63 1.17 -28.76
C ARG A 308 25.81 2.16 -29.92
N HIS A 309 25.40 3.42 -29.75
CA HIS A 309 25.55 4.47 -30.76
C HIS A 309 26.89 5.23 -30.72
N SER A 310 27.89 4.73 -29.98
CA SER A 310 29.26 5.30 -29.94
C SER A 310 30.09 5.03 -31.22
N HIS A 311 29.52 4.44 -32.27
CA HIS A 311 30.15 4.32 -33.59
C HIS A 311 29.56 5.37 -34.54
N PRO A 312 30.39 6.26 -35.13
CA PRO A 312 29.89 7.31 -36.00
C PRO A 312 29.53 6.72 -37.37
N ILE A 313 28.53 7.34 -37.99
CA ILE A 313 28.01 7.08 -39.36
C ILE A 313 26.83 6.10 -39.40
N SER A 314 25.65 6.60 -39.04
CA SER A 314 24.45 6.39 -39.84
C SER A 314 23.49 7.55 -39.60
N TYR A 315 23.23 8.33 -40.66
CA TYR A 315 22.11 9.25 -40.70
C TYR A 315 20.84 8.41 -40.83
N ASP A 316 20.22 8.06 -39.71
CA ASP A 316 18.86 7.55 -39.71
C ASP A 316 17.98 8.40 -38.80
N PHE A 317 17.08 9.14 -39.45
CA PHE A 317 15.93 9.78 -38.84
C PHE A 317 15.02 8.67 -38.26
N SER A 318 15.13 8.44 -36.95
CA SER A 318 14.16 7.65 -36.19
C SER A 318 13.86 8.37 -34.86
N PRO A 319 12.59 8.71 -34.55
CA PRO A 319 12.25 9.68 -33.53
C PRO A 319 12.03 9.06 -32.14
N LYS A 320 12.24 9.88 -31.08
CA LYS A 320 11.69 9.78 -29.70
C LYS A 320 12.60 9.26 -28.56
N VAL A 321 13.91 9.54 -28.56
CA VAL A 321 14.77 9.46 -27.34
C VAL A 321 14.23 10.32 -26.17
N GLY A 322 13.36 11.30 -26.44
CA GLY A 322 12.76 12.15 -25.42
C GLY A 322 11.52 11.60 -24.71
N ASN A 323 10.86 10.55 -25.23
CA ASN A 323 9.59 10.10 -24.65
C ASN A 323 9.78 9.11 -23.50
N GLY A 324 10.77 8.21 -23.58
CA GLY A 324 11.05 7.23 -22.53
C GLY A 324 11.50 7.91 -21.24
N ILE A 325 12.58 8.69 -21.30
CA ILE A 325 13.11 9.37 -20.11
C ILE A 325 12.11 10.36 -19.49
N LYS A 326 11.27 11.02 -20.30
CA LYS A 326 10.19 11.89 -19.81
C LYS A 326 9.08 11.10 -19.10
N ASP A 327 8.78 9.90 -19.57
CA ASP A 327 7.83 9.00 -18.94
C ASP A 327 8.37 8.46 -17.61
N ALA A 328 9.65 8.07 -17.56
CA ALA A 328 10.34 7.72 -16.32
C ALA A 328 10.34 8.89 -15.32
N ALA A 329 10.59 10.12 -15.80
CA ALA A 329 10.50 11.33 -14.98
C ALA A 329 9.11 11.53 -14.38
N ASN A 330 8.04 11.33 -15.16
CA ASN A 330 6.67 11.43 -14.64
C ASN A 330 6.38 10.35 -13.57
N MET A 331 6.87 9.12 -13.77
CA MET A 331 6.74 8.05 -12.79
C MET A 331 7.46 8.39 -11.48
N TRP A 332 8.68 8.93 -11.55
CA TRP A 332 9.41 9.37 -10.37
C TRP A 332 8.77 10.57 -9.68
N ILE A 333 8.21 11.54 -10.42
CA ILE A 333 7.47 12.66 -9.81
C ILE A 333 6.31 12.14 -8.95
N VAL A 334 5.48 11.24 -9.49
CA VAL A 334 4.34 10.68 -8.76
C VAL A 334 4.81 9.90 -7.54
N THR A 335 5.75 8.97 -7.73
CA THR A 335 6.21 8.08 -6.65
C THR A 335 7.05 8.78 -5.58
N ALA A 336 7.75 9.86 -5.94
CA ALA A 336 8.45 10.72 -4.98
C ALA A 336 7.48 11.50 -4.08
N ARG A 337 6.35 11.97 -4.65
CA ARG A 337 5.28 12.64 -3.88
C ARG A 337 4.58 11.68 -2.91
N GLU A 338 4.49 10.41 -3.27
CA GLU A 338 3.98 9.34 -2.39
C GLU A 338 4.98 8.94 -1.28
N GLY A 339 6.20 9.50 -1.30
CA GLY A 339 7.17 9.31 -0.22
C GLY A 339 8.22 8.23 -0.48
N ASN A 340 8.33 7.70 -1.70
CA ASN A 340 9.31 6.66 -1.99
C ASN A 340 10.74 7.22 -2.01
N PRO A 341 11.66 6.73 -1.16
CA PRO A 341 13.01 7.30 -1.02
C PRO A 341 13.86 7.14 -2.29
N VAL A 342 13.73 6.02 -3.01
CA VAL A 342 14.45 5.79 -4.27
C VAL A 342 13.98 6.77 -5.33
N ALA A 343 12.66 6.92 -5.51
CA ALA A 343 12.11 7.87 -6.47
C ALA A 343 12.51 9.33 -6.15
N GLN A 344 12.56 9.69 -4.87
CA GLN A 344 13.03 11.02 -4.44
C GLN A 344 14.50 11.25 -4.81
N ARG A 345 15.37 10.25 -4.61
CA ARG A 345 16.78 10.32 -5.04
C ARG A 345 16.90 10.46 -6.56
N GLU A 346 16.22 9.61 -7.32
CA GLU A 346 16.29 9.63 -8.79
C GLU A 346 15.74 10.95 -9.36
N LEU A 347 14.67 11.49 -8.77
CA LEU A 347 14.15 12.81 -9.12
C LEU A 347 15.16 13.93 -8.82
N ALA A 348 15.86 13.86 -7.68
CA ALA A 348 16.94 14.79 -7.36
C ALA A 348 18.08 14.73 -8.38
N ILE A 349 18.50 13.52 -8.77
CA ILE A 349 19.52 13.30 -9.81
C ILE A 349 19.05 13.86 -11.15
N LEU A 350 17.78 13.71 -11.53
CA LEU A 350 17.25 14.31 -12.75
C LEU A 350 17.31 15.84 -12.75
N TYR A 351 17.03 16.51 -11.62
CA TYR A 351 17.19 17.98 -11.55
C TYR A 351 18.63 18.43 -11.79
N LEU A 352 19.61 17.61 -11.41
CA LEU A 352 21.03 17.90 -11.62
C LEU A 352 21.51 17.54 -13.03
N THR A 353 21.00 16.46 -13.61
CA THR A 353 21.53 15.88 -14.86
C THR A 353 20.72 16.24 -16.10
N HIS A 354 19.38 16.34 -15.99
CA HIS A 354 18.46 16.59 -17.09
C HIS A 354 17.32 17.56 -16.70
N PRO A 355 17.64 18.79 -16.24
CA PRO A 355 16.63 19.73 -15.72
C PRO A 355 15.57 20.12 -16.77
N HIS A 356 15.90 20.09 -18.06
CA HIS A 356 14.99 20.43 -19.15
C HIS A 356 13.79 19.46 -19.30
N LEU A 357 13.86 18.26 -18.69
CA LEU A 357 12.77 17.29 -18.70
C LEU A 357 11.74 17.55 -17.59
N LEU A 358 12.10 18.37 -16.60
CA LEU A 358 11.33 18.56 -15.39
C LEU A 358 10.68 19.94 -15.33
N ARG A 359 9.48 19.97 -14.77
CA ARG A 359 8.93 21.21 -14.21
C ARG A 359 9.30 21.26 -12.73
N PRO A 360 9.49 22.46 -12.14
CA PRO A 360 9.69 22.60 -10.70
C PRO A 360 8.54 21.95 -9.92
N VAL A 361 8.88 20.94 -9.11
CA VAL A 361 7.94 20.20 -8.27
C VAL A 361 8.57 19.97 -6.91
N THR A 362 7.83 20.26 -5.84
CA THR A 362 8.18 19.99 -4.45
C THR A 362 7.26 18.93 -3.85
N LEU A 363 7.61 18.42 -2.67
CA LEU A 363 6.71 17.59 -1.90
C LEU A 363 5.47 18.43 -1.47
N PRO A 364 4.23 17.92 -1.64
CA PRO A 364 3.01 18.67 -1.30
C PRO A 364 3.04 19.21 0.12
N LEU A 365 2.50 20.42 0.31
CA LEU A 365 2.43 21.13 1.60
C LEU A 365 3.78 21.49 2.24
N THR A 366 4.91 21.27 1.55
CA THR A 366 6.22 21.75 2.00
C THR A 366 6.26 23.27 1.95
N LYS A 367 6.82 23.90 2.99
CA LYS A 367 6.99 25.35 3.00
C LYS A 367 8.04 25.76 1.96
N PRO A 368 7.81 26.82 1.17
CA PRO A 368 8.80 27.28 0.20
C PRO A 368 10.19 27.55 0.79
N GLY A 369 10.28 28.08 2.02
CA GLY A 369 11.56 28.33 2.69
C GLY A 369 12.30 27.06 3.14
N ASP A 370 11.64 25.89 3.14
CA ASP A 370 12.29 24.61 3.40
C ASP A 370 12.94 24.04 2.12
N THR A 371 12.41 24.38 0.95
CA THR A 371 12.96 23.98 -0.36
C THR A 371 13.95 25.01 -0.90
N PHE A 372 13.55 26.27 -0.99
CA PHE A 372 14.28 27.35 -1.65
C PHE A 372 15.10 28.15 -0.64
N LYS A 373 16.26 27.59 -0.30
CA LYS A 373 17.19 28.17 0.67
C LYS A 373 17.88 29.42 0.11
N ALA A 374 17.80 30.54 0.83
CA ALA A 374 18.35 31.83 0.39
C ALA A 374 19.85 31.74 0.13
N GLU A 375 20.57 31.03 0.98
CA GLU A 375 21.98 30.70 0.90
C GLU A 375 22.38 29.96 -0.39
N VAL A 376 21.48 29.17 -0.97
CA VAL A 376 21.68 28.49 -2.26
C VAL A 376 21.23 29.38 -3.42
N MET A 377 20.10 30.08 -3.26
CA MET A 377 19.54 30.95 -4.31
C MET A 377 20.39 32.17 -4.62
N TYR A 378 21.05 32.75 -3.61
CA TYR A 378 21.85 33.97 -3.75
C TYR A 378 23.36 33.69 -3.72
N ARG A 379 23.77 32.41 -3.84
CA ARG A 379 25.18 32.04 -3.94
C ARG A 379 25.77 32.67 -5.21
N ARG A 380 26.77 33.52 -5.03
CA ARG A 380 27.32 34.41 -6.05
C ARG A 380 28.48 33.76 -6.81
N ASP A 381 28.38 32.47 -7.11
CA ASP A 381 29.45 31.73 -7.79
C ASP A 381 29.48 32.03 -9.29
N GLN A 382 30.66 32.39 -9.78
CA GLN A 382 30.93 32.78 -11.18
C GLN A 382 30.85 31.60 -12.18
N ASP A 383 30.74 30.36 -11.69
CA ASP A 383 30.73 29.12 -12.47
C ASP A 383 29.32 28.51 -12.60
N SER A 384 28.34 29.31 -13.03
CA SER A 384 26.92 28.92 -13.09
C SER A 384 26.62 27.90 -14.20
N LYS A 385 27.00 26.63 -14.00
CA LYS A 385 26.55 25.50 -14.86
C LYS A 385 25.19 24.93 -14.46
N SER A 386 24.68 25.27 -13.27
CA SER A 386 23.40 24.75 -12.77
C SER A 386 22.54 25.88 -12.19
N ASP A 387 21.29 25.95 -12.64
CA ASP A 387 20.29 26.89 -12.14
C ASP A 387 20.09 26.72 -10.62
N PRO A 388 20.20 27.80 -9.82
CA PRO A 388 20.04 27.75 -8.36
C PRO A 388 18.67 27.18 -7.92
N GLN A 389 17.62 27.33 -8.73
CA GLN A 389 16.31 26.74 -8.42
C GLN A 389 16.37 25.21 -8.50
N ASN A 390 16.96 24.66 -9.56
CA ASN A 390 17.14 23.21 -9.71
C ASN A 390 18.05 22.64 -8.63
N MET A 391 19.07 23.39 -8.19
CA MET A 391 19.90 23.00 -7.06
C MET A 391 19.09 22.90 -5.75
N CYS A 392 18.23 23.88 -5.47
CA CYS A 392 17.34 23.84 -4.31
C CYS A 392 16.39 22.63 -4.36
N LEU A 393 15.81 22.35 -5.54
CA LEU A 393 14.91 21.20 -5.73
C LEU A 393 15.65 19.87 -5.58
N ALA A 394 16.84 19.74 -6.16
CA ALA A 394 17.67 18.56 -5.99
C ALA A 394 18.02 18.33 -4.52
N LEU A 395 18.46 19.36 -3.80
CA LEU A 395 18.75 19.27 -2.37
C LEU A 395 17.52 18.87 -1.55
N HIS A 396 16.37 19.48 -1.82
CA HIS A 396 15.12 19.17 -1.14
C HIS A 396 14.73 17.69 -1.29
N TRP A 397 14.73 17.18 -2.52
CA TRP A 397 14.38 15.78 -2.78
C TRP A 397 15.43 14.80 -2.24
N MET A 398 16.72 15.15 -2.30
CA MET A 398 17.79 14.32 -1.73
C MET A 398 17.71 14.24 -0.20
N GLN A 399 17.36 15.35 0.48
CA GLN A 399 17.13 15.36 1.92
C GLN A 399 15.94 14.48 2.34
N LEU A 400 14.84 14.54 1.59
CA LEU A 400 13.68 13.67 1.81
C LEU A 400 14.05 12.20 1.62
N SER A 401 14.81 11.88 0.56
CA SER A 401 15.29 10.53 0.29
C SER A 401 16.17 9.98 1.43
N ALA A 402 17.14 10.79 1.89
CA ALA A 402 18.01 10.44 3.00
C ALA A 402 17.23 10.23 4.31
N ALA A 403 16.21 11.08 4.58
CA ALA A 403 15.32 10.92 5.72
C ALA A 403 14.45 9.66 5.62
N GLY A 404 14.09 9.26 4.39
CA GLY A 404 13.40 8.01 4.09
C GLY A 404 14.29 6.76 4.18
N GLY A 405 15.56 6.89 4.58
CA GLY A 405 16.48 5.77 4.80
C GLY A 405 17.37 5.43 3.61
N ASP A 406 17.41 6.25 2.57
CA ASP A 406 18.27 5.99 1.41
C ASP A 406 19.75 6.28 1.71
N GLU A 407 20.58 5.25 1.68
CA GLU A 407 22.01 5.37 2.03
C GLU A 407 22.81 6.15 0.98
N LEU A 408 22.45 6.06 -0.31
CA LEU A 408 23.13 6.83 -1.36
C LEU A 408 22.87 8.33 -1.19
N ALA A 409 21.62 8.69 -0.86
CA ALA A 409 21.28 10.08 -0.58
C ALA A 409 21.99 10.63 0.68
N LYS A 410 22.09 9.83 1.75
CA LYS A 410 22.84 10.20 2.96
C LYS A 410 24.31 10.45 2.68
N ASN A 411 24.95 9.56 1.93
CA ASN A 411 26.36 9.68 1.56
C ASN A 411 26.61 10.93 0.71
N TRP A 412 25.76 11.17 -0.29
CA TRP A 412 25.87 12.36 -1.14
C TRP A 412 25.76 13.67 -0.34
N LEU A 413 24.83 13.75 0.62
CA LEU A 413 24.69 14.93 1.48
C LEU A 413 25.90 15.12 2.40
N LYS A 414 26.46 14.03 2.92
CA LYS A 414 27.65 14.06 3.76
C LYS A 414 28.88 14.55 2.99
N GLU A 415 29.13 13.99 1.81
CA GLU A 415 30.23 14.42 0.93
C GLU A 415 30.10 15.91 0.61
N ARG A 416 28.89 16.37 0.27
CA ARG A 416 28.65 17.80 0.02
C ARG A 416 28.95 18.68 1.22
N GLN A 417 28.51 18.28 2.42
CA GLN A 417 28.78 19.03 3.65
C GLN A 417 30.29 19.09 3.95
N GLU A 418 31.01 18.00 3.69
CA GLU A 418 32.48 17.96 3.81
C GLU A 418 33.12 18.96 2.82
N PHE A 419 32.69 19.00 1.55
CA PHE A 419 33.18 19.98 0.57
C PHE A 419 32.89 21.43 0.97
N GLU A 420 31.69 21.71 1.49
CA GLU A 420 31.32 23.06 1.96
C GLU A 420 32.06 23.46 3.25
N SER A 421 32.59 22.51 4.02
CA SER A 421 33.41 22.81 5.21
C SER A 421 34.89 23.08 4.90
N ILE A 422 35.35 22.67 3.71
CA ILE A 422 36.75 22.82 3.26
C ILE A 422 36.92 24.09 2.40
N SER A 423 35.85 24.56 1.76
CA SER A 423 35.80 25.83 0.99
C SER A 423 35.50 27.01 1.89
#